data_AF-A0A7R9HE85-F1
#
_entry.id   AF-A0A7R9HE85-F1
#
_cell.length_a   1.000
_cell.length_b   1.000
_cell.length_c   1.000
_cell.angle_alpha   90.00
_cell.angle_beta   90.00
_cell.angle_gamma   90.00
#
_symmetry.space_group_name_H-M   'P 1'
#
loop_
_entity.id
_entity.type
_entity.pdbx_description
1 polymer ?
#
loop_
_entity_poly.entity_id
_entity_poly.type
_entity_poly.pdbx_seq_one_letter_code
_entity_poly.pdbx_strand_id
1 'polypeptide(L)'
;EIVAALQSQCNIIPIIDNFQWPEPEELPEDMRAVCHFNGVRWIHDYQDACVDKLERFMRGEANIRQDMLGRVGGLAKGDATPGTPSGNTLGRQPPSYQRMHSNESGKGSDKDVNGNSGGGRD
;
A
#
# COMPACT_ATOMS: atom_id res chain seq x y z
N GLU A 1 29.19 -20.37 -7.36
CA GLU A 1 28.35 -19.92 -8.49
C GLU A 1 27.86 -18.49 -8.34
N ILE A 2 27.23 -18.12 -7.21
CA ILE A 2 26.69 -16.76 -6.97
C ILE A 2 27.72 -15.64 -7.21
N VAL A 3 28.92 -15.73 -6.61
CA VAL A 3 29.98 -14.73 -6.81
C VAL A 3 30.35 -14.57 -8.29
N ALA A 4 30.47 -15.67 -9.02
CA ALA A 4 30.81 -15.64 -10.45
C ALA A 4 29.69 -14.98 -11.28
N ALA A 5 28.42 -15.24 -10.95
CA ALA A 5 27.28 -14.60 -11.59
C ALA A 5 27.22 -13.09 -11.30
N LEU A 6 27.53 -12.67 -10.07
CA LEU A 6 27.64 -11.26 -9.69
C LEU A 6 28.77 -10.57 -10.46
N GLN A 7 29.95 -11.18 -10.51
CA GLN A 7 31.11 -10.66 -11.24
C GLN A 7 30.86 -10.59 -12.76
N SER A 8 30.08 -11.53 -13.31
CA SER A 8 29.71 -11.54 -14.73
C SER A 8 28.49 -10.66 -15.04
N GLN A 9 27.94 -9.96 -14.05
CA GLN A 9 26.74 -9.13 -14.16
C GLN A 9 25.55 -9.87 -14.79
N CYS A 10 25.34 -11.12 -14.39
CA CYS A 10 24.20 -11.91 -14.82
C CYS A 10 22.86 -11.29 -14.36
N ASN A 11 21.79 -11.54 -15.11
CA ASN A 11 20.42 -11.27 -14.64
C ASN A 11 20.02 -12.32 -13.60
N ILE A 12 20.33 -12.05 -12.33
CA ILE A 12 20.02 -12.96 -11.21
C ILE A 12 18.59 -12.74 -10.75
N ILE A 13 17.78 -13.80 -10.78
CA ILE A 13 16.38 -13.78 -10.35
C ILE A 13 16.20 -14.86 -9.27
N PRO A 14 16.20 -14.49 -7.98
CA PRO A 14 16.00 -15.47 -6.91
C PRO A 14 14.56 -16.03 -6.93
N ILE A 15 14.43 -17.35 -6.79
CA ILE A 15 13.15 -18.02 -6.52
C ILE A 15 13.14 -18.45 -5.06
N ILE A 16 12.18 -17.93 -4.29
CA ILE A 16 12.10 -18.16 -2.84
C ILE A 16 10.94 -19.10 -2.54
N ASP A 17 11.23 -20.29 -2.01
CA ASP A 17 10.25 -21.21 -1.43
C ASP A 17 10.61 -21.54 0.01
N ASN A 18 9.74 -21.12 0.94
CA ASN A 18 9.91 -21.31 2.39
C ASN A 18 11.30 -20.95 2.95
N PHE A 19 12.01 -20.05 2.27
CA PHE A 19 13.35 -19.60 2.59
C PHE A 19 13.31 -18.16 3.12
N GLN A 20 14.05 -17.92 4.20
CA GLN A 20 14.26 -16.58 4.75
C GLN A 20 15.67 -16.15 4.43
N TRP A 21 15.80 -14.96 3.84
CA TRP A 21 17.10 -14.35 3.65
C TRP A 21 17.70 -14.02 5.01
N PRO A 22 18.96 -14.42 5.29
CA PRO A 22 19.69 -13.93 6.44
C PRO A 22 19.99 -12.44 6.28
N GLU A 23 20.43 -11.81 7.37
CA GLU A 23 20.92 -10.44 7.30
C GLU A 23 22.17 -10.38 6.38
N PRO A 24 22.33 -9.33 5.56
CA PRO A 24 23.49 -9.21 4.66
C PRO A 24 24.83 -9.35 5.37
N GLU A 25 24.94 -8.87 6.62
CA GLU A 25 26.16 -8.92 7.43
C GLU A 25 26.58 -10.36 7.77
N GLU A 26 25.61 -11.28 7.85
CA GLU A 26 25.84 -12.71 8.10
C GLU A 26 26.35 -13.45 6.86
N LEU A 27 26.21 -12.83 5.67
CA LEU A 27 26.75 -13.35 4.43
C LEU A 27 28.18 -12.85 4.15
N PRO A 28 29.00 -13.64 3.44
CA PRO A 28 30.28 -13.18 2.89
C PRO A 28 30.13 -11.92 2.04
N GLU A 29 31.10 -11.00 2.15
CA GLU A 29 31.05 -9.65 1.54
C GLU A 29 30.80 -9.68 0.02
N ASP A 30 31.38 -10.65 -0.67
CA ASP A 30 31.30 -10.85 -2.12
C ASP A 30 29.96 -11.45 -2.59
N MET A 31 29.09 -11.86 -1.68
CA MET A 31 27.78 -12.45 -1.98
C MET A 31 26.59 -11.63 -1.47
N ARG A 32 26.80 -10.67 -0.55
CA ARG A 32 25.72 -9.89 0.10
C ARG A 32 24.75 -9.25 -0.88
N ALA A 33 25.26 -8.82 -2.03
CA ALA A 33 24.46 -8.21 -3.09
C ALA A 33 23.27 -9.09 -3.52
N VAL A 34 23.37 -10.42 -3.40
CA VAL A 34 22.30 -11.36 -3.78
C VAL A 34 20.98 -11.11 -3.03
N CYS A 35 21.04 -10.62 -1.78
CA CYS A 35 19.86 -10.33 -0.96
C CYS A 35 19.02 -9.15 -1.49
N HIS A 36 19.61 -8.30 -2.33
CA HIS A 36 18.96 -7.09 -2.85
C HIS A 36 18.34 -7.29 -4.24
N PHE A 37 18.47 -8.47 -4.85
CA PHE A 37 17.84 -8.73 -6.14
C PHE A 37 16.32 -8.92 -5.98
N ASN A 38 15.60 -8.48 -7.00
CA ASN A 38 14.17 -8.70 -7.09
C ASN A 38 13.91 -10.20 -7.31
N GLY A 39 13.30 -10.85 -6.32
CA GLY A 39 12.94 -12.26 -6.37
C GLY A 39 11.48 -12.54 -6.71
N VAL A 40 11.21 -13.79 -7.09
CA VAL A 40 9.87 -14.36 -7.22
C VAL A 40 9.64 -15.30 -6.04
N ARG A 41 8.64 -15.00 -5.22
CA ARG A 41 8.17 -15.96 -4.21
C ARG A 41 7.40 -17.06 -4.93
N TRP A 42 7.79 -18.29 -4.69
CA TRP A 42 7.09 -19.46 -5.19
C TRP A 42 5.83 -19.70 -4.38
N ILE A 43 4.71 -19.93 -5.06
CA ILE A 43 3.45 -20.32 -4.43
C ILE A 43 2.93 -21.54 -5.20
N HIS A 44 2.90 -22.69 -4.53
CA HIS A 44 2.55 -23.97 -5.15
C HIS A 44 1.16 -24.00 -5.78
N ASP A 45 0.22 -23.20 -5.27
CA ASP A 45 -1.15 -23.08 -5.83
C ASP A 45 -1.24 -22.12 -7.03
N TYR A 46 -0.22 -21.29 -7.25
CA TYR A 46 -0.21 -20.24 -8.28
C TYR A 46 1.06 -20.29 -9.14
N GLN A 47 1.50 -21.49 -9.49
CA GLN A 47 2.76 -21.71 -10.23
C GLN A 47 2.77 -20.97 -11.56
N ASP A 48 1.67 -20.98 -12.31
CA ASP A 48 1.55 -20.29 -13.59
C ASP A 48 1.87 -18.79 -13.45
N ALA A 49 1.37 -18.14 -12.39
CA ALA A 49 1.66 -16.73 -12.13
C ALA A 49 3.12 -16.47 -11.72
N CYS A 50 3.74 -17.42 -11.01
CA CYS A 50 5.16 -17.37 -10.67
C CYS A 50 6.03 -17.48 -11.94
N VAL A 51 5.68 -18.39 -12.85
CA VAL A 51 6.36 -18.58 -14.14
C VAL A 51 6.20 -17.32 -15.02
N ASP A 52 4.98 -16.80 -15.16
CA ASP A 52 4.73 -15.55 -15.91
C ASP A 52 5.58 -14.38 -15.39
N LYS A 53 5.76 -14.28 -14.06
CA LYS A 53 6.59 -13.24 -13.45
C LYS A 53 8.08 -13.47 -13.74
N LEU A 54 8.54 -14.72 -13.71
CA LEU A 54 9.92 -15.08 -14.06
C LEU A 54 10.23 -14.75 -15.51
N GLU A 55 9.33 -15.09 -16.44
CA GLU A 55 9.50 -14.77 -17.87
C GLU A 55 9.65 -13.27 -18.11
N ARG A 56 8.83 -12.45 -17.43
CA ARG A 56 8.94 -10.98 -17.51
C ARG A 56 10.29 -10.45 -16.99
N PHE A 57 10.85 -11.08 -15.96
CA PHE A 57 12.15 -10.71 -15.41
C PHE A 57 13.27 -11.13 -16.37
N MET A 58 13.17 -12.30 -17.02
CA MET A 58 14.12 -12.72 -18.05
C MET A 58 14.09 -11.80 -19.28
N ARG A 59 12.92 -11.28 -19.65
CA ARG A 59 12.75 -10.31 -20.76
C ARG A 59 13.18 -8.87 -20.40
N GLY A 60 13.40 -8.57 -19.12
CA GLY A 60 13.78 -7.24 -18.64
C GLY A 60 12.63 -6.24 -18.52
N GLU A 61 11.38 -6.67 -18.64
CA GLU A 61 10.19 -5.79 -18.68
C GLU A 61 9.76 -5.29 -17.29
N ALA A 62 10.21 -5.95 -16.22
CA ALA A 62 9.73 -5.70 -14.88
C ALA A 62 10.38 -4.50 -14.16
N ASN A 63 11.56 -4.04 -14.60
CA ASN A 63 12.24 -2.92 -13.95
C ASN A 63 11.54 -1.56 -14.20
N ILE A 64 10.69 -1.44 -15.22
CA ILE A 64 10.09 -0.15 -15.61
C ILE A 64 8.89 0.23 -14.73
N ARG A 65 8.14 -0.75 -14.21
CA ARG A 65 6.88 -0.46 -13.50
C ARG A 65 7.06 0.03 -12.07
N GLN A 66 8.08 -0.45 -11.35
CA GLN A 66 8.32 0.01 -9.98
C GLN A 66 9.02 1.37 -9.94
N ASP A 67 9.84 1.68 -10.95
CA ASP A 67 10.48 3.00 -11.07
C ASP A 67 9.44 4.09 -11.40
N MET A 68 8.40 3.78 -12.19
CA MET A 68 7.29 4.69 -12.45
C MET A 68 6.35 4.90 -11.23
N LEU A 69 6.12 3.87 -10.41
CA LEU A 69 5.30 4.01 -9.20
C LEU A 69 6.08 4.62 -8.01
N GLY A 70 7.41 4.51 -8.01
CA GLY A 70 8.31 5.13 -7.02
C GLY A 70 8.79 6.54 -7.37
N ARG A 71 8.72 6.97 -8.64
CA ARG A 71 9.20 8.30 -9.11
C ARG A 71 8.10 9.30 -9.47
N VAL A 72 6.84 8.89 -9.53
CA VAL A 72 5.69 9.83 -9.56
C VAL A 72 5.34 10.36 -8.14
N GLY A 73 6.24 10.20 -7.16
CA GLY A 73 6.12 10.82 -5.83
C GLY A 73 6.80 12.18 -5.68
N GLY A 74 7.50 12.68 -6.70
CA GLY A 74 8.34 13.87 -6.56
C GLY A 74 8.44 14.70 -7.81
N LEU A 75 7.37 15.47 -8.12
CA LEU A 75 7.34 16.72 -8.89
C LEU A 75 5.87 17.11 -9.16
N ALA A 76 5.12 17.36 -8.10
CA ALA A 76 3.88 18.14 -8.18
C ALA A 76 3.96 19.25 -7.12
N LYS A 77 4.62 20.34 -7.52
CA LYS A 77 4.31 21.67 -6.99
C LYS A 77 2.80 21.87 -7.06
N GLY A 78 2.20 22.34 -5.98
CA GLY A 78 0.91 23.00 -5.99
C GLY A 78 -0.18 22.22 -5.25
N ASP A 79 -0.23 22.42 -3.94
CA ASP A 79 -1.51 22.46 -3.24
C ASP A 79 -2.36 23.56 -3.91
N ALA A 80 -3.47 23.16 -4.51
CA ALA A 80 -4.47 24.08 -5.05
C ALA A 80 -5.85 23.49 -4.80
N THR A 81 -6.30 23.55 -3.54
CA THR A 81 -7.72 23.53 -3.24
C THR A 81 -8.36 24.82 -3.79
N PRO A 82 -9.45 24.75 -4.56
CA PRO A 82 -10.10 25.94 -5.11
C PRO A 82 -10.87 26.64 -3.98
N GLY A 83 -10.34 27.74 -3.44
CA GLY A 83 -11.16 28.55 -2.53
C GLY A 83 -10.50 29.65 -1.70
N THR A 84 -9.18 29.69 -1.51
CA THR A 84 -8.62 30.57 -0.45
C THR A 84 -7.50 31.48 -0.98
N PRO A 85 -7.70 32.81 -1.06
CA PRO A 85 -6.62 33.73 -1.35
C PRO A 85 -5.70 33.86 -0.14
N SER A 86 -4.39 33.90 -0.44
CA SER A 86 -3.26 33.89 0.47
C SER A 86 -3.30 35.00 1.53
N GLY A 87 -3.06 34.64 2.79
CA GLY A 87 -2.89 35.58 3.91
C GLY A 87 -1.82 35.07 4.88
N ASN A 88 -0.71 35.78 4.89
CA ASN A 88 0.51 35.54 5.66
C ASN A 88 0.30 35.63 7.20
N THR A 89 1.21 34.99 7.94
CA THR A 89 1.59 35.23 9.36
C THR A 89 0.82 34.56 10.53
N LEU A 90 1.61 33.88 11.36
CA LEU A 90 1.51 33.69 12.82
C LEU A 90 0.21 33.08 13.40
N GLY A 91 0.30 31.85 13.92
CA GLY A 91 -0.63 31.38 14.96
C GLY A 91 -0.86 29.86 14.96
N ARG A 92 -0.21 29.16 15.88
CA ARG A 92 -0.51 27.77 16.23
C ARG A 92 -1.86 27.72 16.95
N GLN A 93 -2.91 27.20 16.31
CA GLN A 93 -4.16 26.78 16.95
C GLN A 93 -4.64 25.47 16.29
N PRO A 94 -5.05 24.45 17.06
CA PRO A 94 -5.62 23.23 16.49
C PRO A 94 -7.08 23.46 16.04
N PRO A 95 -7.58 22.75 15.01
CA PRO A 95 -8.92 22.99 14.49
C PRO A 95 -9.99 22.49 15.47
N SER A 96 -10.97 23.34 15.76
CA SER A 96 -12.22 22.99 16.43
C SER A 96 -13.10 22.16 15.49
N TYR A 97 -13.31 20.89 15.82
CA TYR A 97 -14.24 20.03 15.09
C TYR A 97 -15.68 20.48 15.32
N GLN A 98 -16.26 21.15 14.33
CA GLN A 98 -17.71 21.42 14.29
C GLN A 98 -18.37 20.35 13.42
N ARG A 99 -19.05 19.40 14.07
CA ARG A 99 -19.81 18.32 13.41
C ARG A 99 -20.96 18.96 12.63
N MET A 100 -20.87 18.95 11.30
CA MET A 100 -21.94 19.46 10.45
C MET A 100 -23.22 18.65 10.67
N HIS A 101 -24.32 19.34 11.00
CA HIS A 101 -25.66 18.75 11.06
C HIS A 101 -26.10 18.38 9.64
N SER A 102 -26.35 17.10 9.41
CA SER A 102 -26.94 16.60 8.17
C SER A 102 -28.40 17.00 8.08
N ASN A 103 -28.77 17.63 6.97
CA ASN A 103 -30.15 17.96 6.62
C ASN A 103 -30.81 16.73 5.97
N GLU A 104 -31.52 15.91 6.75
CA GLU A 104 -32.40 14.86 6.21
C GLU A 104 -33.85 15.38 6.18
N SER A 105 -34.37 15.58 4.97
CA SER A 105 -35.80 15.72 4.71
C SER A 105 -36.33 14.38 4.23
N GLY A 106 -37.15 13.71 5.04
CA GLY A 106 -37.85 12.48 4.70
C GLY A 106 -39.24 12.46 5.32
N LYS A 107 -40.27 12.67 4.48
CA LYS A 107 -41.70 12.59 4.80
C LYS A 107 -42.18 11.14 4.84
N GLY A 108 -43.08 10.83 5.79
CA GLY A 108 -43.97 9.64 5.79
C GLY A 108 -43.35 8.43 6.50
N SER A 109 -44.08 7.60 7.25
CA SER A 109 -45.53 7.45 7.47
C SER A 109 -45.73 6.45 8.61
N ASP A 110 -46.68 6.75 9.49
CA ASP A 110 -47.57 5.87 10.26
C ASP A 110 -47.20 4.38 10.46
N LYS A 111 -47.01 3.97 11.72
CA LYS A 111 -47.61 2.74 12.26
C LYS A 111 -47.55 2.67 13.80
N ASP A 112 -48.66 2.19 14.34
CA ASP A 112 -49.17 2.19 15.71
C ASP A 112 -48.40 1.38 16.77
N VAL A 113 -48.94 1.48 18.01
CA VAL A 113 -48.86 0.54 19.14
C VAL A 113 -47.67 0.70 20.10
N ASN A 114 -47.93 1.30 21.27
CA ASN A 114 -48.24 0.52 22.48
C ASN A 114 -48.34 1.43 23.71
N GLY A 115 -49.57 1.73 24.15
CA GLY A 115 -49.82 2.39 25.43
C GLY A 115 -49.52 1.43 26.57
N ASN A 116 -48.44 1.69 27.30
CA ASN A 116 -48.11 0.98 28.53
C ASN A 116 -49.07 1.40 29.64
N SER A 117 -50.18 0.67 29.78
CA SER A 117 -51.12 0.76 30.90
C SER A 117 -51.33 -0.63 31.48
N GLY A 118 -51.02 -0.80 32.77
CA GLY A 118 -51.49 -1.98 33.49
C GLY A 118 -50.74 -2.26 34.79
N GLY A 119 -51.36 -1.93 35.92
CA GLY A 119 -51.15 -2.66 37.16
C GLY A 119 -51.31 -1.83 38.44
N GLY A 120 -52.55 -1.66 38.95
CA GLY A 120 -52.73 -1.09 40.28
C GLY A 120 -54.17 -0.86 40.77
N ARG A 121 -54.76 -1.93 41.34
CA ARG A 121 -55.66 -1.98 42.51
C ARG A 121 -57.18 -1.73 42.35
N ASP A 122 -57.88 -2.70 42.94
CA ASP A 122 -59.29 -2.81 43.40
C ASP A 122 -60.44 -2.52 42.44
#